data_AF-A0A4R3L6Y7-F1
#
_entry.id   AF-A0A4R3L6Y7-F1
#
_cell.length_a   1.000
_cell.length_b   1.000
_cell.length_c   1.000
_cell.angle_alpha   90.00
_cell.angle_beta   90.00
_cell.angle_gamma   90.00
#
_symmetry.space_group_name_H-M   'P 1'
#
loop_
_entity.id
_entity.type
_entity.pdbx_description
1 polymer ?
#
loop_
_entity_poly.entity_id
_entity_poly.type
_entity_poly.pdbx_seq_one_letter_code
_entity_poly.pdbx_strand_id
1 'polypeptide(L)'
;MALIFDEEQVKDILMKELGYKETLARDVVKLILKNMDKYFQDVLDQWLEDRTIPEDLEVKEVSYKIIEENLNTDFIGTLLRLDSILRTPGIAEDLLEQIERGRFQ
;
A
#
# COMPACT_ATOMS: atom_id res chain seq x y z
N MET A 1 17.63 3.48 -3.35
CA MET A 1 17.09 3.88 -2.04
C MET A 1 17.14 2.65 -1.16
N ALA A 2 17.55 2.82 0.09
CA ALA A 2 17.53 1.76 1.08
C ALA A 2 16.42 2.15 2.08
N LEU A 3 15.53 1.21 2.39
CA LEU A 3 14.59 1.39 3.50
C LEU A 3 15.37 1.69 4.77
N ILE A 4 14.79 2.50 5.65
CA ILE A 4 15.34 2.72 7.00
C ILE A 4 15.31 1.41 7.80
N PHE A 5 14.30 0.57 7.52
CA PHE A 5 14.05 -0.71 8.18
C PHE A 5 14.59 -1.88 7.36
N ASP A 6 15.11 -2.90 8.04
CA ASP A 6 15.53 -4.15 7.38
C ASP A 6 14.35 -5.09 7.06
N GLU A 7 14.59 -6.08 6.20
CA GLU A 7 13.53 -7.01 5.73
C GLU A 7 12.83 -7.75 6.88
N GLU A 8 13.57 -8.11 7.92
CA GLU A 8 13.05 -8.90 9.05
C GLU A 8 12.20 -8.02 9.97
N GLN A 9 12.61 -6.77 10.21
CA GLN A 9 11.81 -5.79 10.96
C GLN A 9 10.46 -5.53 10.28
N VAL A 10 10.45 -5.29 8.97
CA VAL A 10 9.21 -5.07 8.23
C VAL A 10 8.33 -6.33 8.30
N LYS A 11 8.91 -7.52 8.07
CA LYS A 11 8.17 -8.79 8.15
C LYS A 11 7.51 -8.98 9.52
N ASP A 12 8.23 -8.69 10.60
CA ASP A 12 7.73 -8.81 11.96
C ASP A 12 6.55 -7.87 12.22
N ILE A 13 6.61 -6.62 11.74
CA ILE A 13 5.51 -5.66 11.82
C ILE A 13 4.27 -6.19 11.08
N LEU A 14 4.44 -6.66 9.83
CA LEU A 14 3.33 -7.21 9.05
C LEU A 14 2.65 -8.40 9.75
N MET A 15 3.44 -9.28 10.36
CA MET A 15 2.91 -10.45 11.06
C MET A 15 2.22 -10.09 12.38
N LYS A 16 2.84 -9.25 13.20
CA LYS A 16 2.37 -8.95 14.57
C LYS A 16 1.24 -7.94 14.59
N GLU A 17 1.29 -6.94 13.71
CA GLU A 17 0.35 -5.81 13.74
C GLU A 17 -0.75 -5.96 12.70
N LEU A 18 -0.43 -6.42 11.50
CA LEU A 18 -1.42 -6.63 10.43
C LEU A 18 -1.94 -8.07 10.36
N GLY A 19 -1.42 -8.98 11.20
CA GLY A 19 -1.86 -10.37 11.27
C GLY A 19 -1.51 -11.19 10.03
N TYR A 20 -0.53 -10.75 9.22
CA TYR A 20 -0.15 -11.47 8.01
C TYR A 20 0.45 -12.84 8.38
N LYS A 21 0.10 -13.87 7.62
CA LYS A 21 0.78 -15.16 7.71
C LYS A 21 2.22 -14.99 7.22
N GLU A 22 3.15 -15.76 7.79
CA GLU A 22 4.59 -15.67 7.46
C GLU A 22 4.87 -15.67 5.95
N THR A 23 4.20 -16.54 5.18
CA THR A 23 4.35 -16.60 3.72
C THR A 23 3.93 -15.29 3.04
N LEU A 24 2.79 -14.73 3.46
CA LEU A 24 2.27 -13.47 2.92
C LEU A 24 3.19 -12.31 3.31
N ALA A 25 3.59 -12.22 4.60
CA ALA A 25 4.50 -11.20 5.09
C ALA A 25 5.82 -11.21 4.30
N ARG A 26 6.40 -12.39 4.10
CA ARG A 26 7.63 -12.56 3.31
C ARG A 26 7.48 -12.09 1.87
N ASP A 27 6.37 -12.41 1.22
CA ASP A 27 6.16 -12.03 -0.17
C ASP A 27 5.86 -10.53 -0.32
N VAL A 28 5.13 -9.95 0.63
CA VAL A 28 4.87 -8.50 0.69
C VAL A 28 6.16 -7.71 0.93
N VAL A 29 7.02 -8.15 1.86
CA VAL A 29 8.34 -7.53 2.08
C VAL A 29 9.16 -7.50 0.79
N LYS A 30 9.20 -8.60 0.04
CA LYS A 30 9.88 -8.63 -1.26
C LYS A 30 9.25 -7.68 -2.27
N LEU A 31 7.92 -7.57 -2.31
CA LEU A 31 7.21 -6.65 -3.21
C LEU A 31 7.57 -5.20 -2.89
N ILE A 32 7.53 -4.83 -1.60
CA ILE A 32 7.87 -3.50 -1.12
C ILE A 32 9.33 -3.16 -1.48
N LEU A 33 10.28 -4.02 -1.09
CA LEU A 33 11.70 -3.76 -1.28
C LEU A 33 12.15 -3.71 -2.73
N LYS A 34 11.52 -4.49 -3.62
CA LYS A 34 11.94 -4.61 -5.01
C LYS A 34 11.20 -3.68 -5.96
N ASN A 35 9.92 -3.44 -5.68
CA ASN A 35 9.01 -2.93 -6.70
C ASN A 35 8.32 -1.62 -6.32
N MET A 36 8.35 -1.22 -5.05
CA MET A 36 7.67 0.00 -4.62
C MET A 36 8.40 1.23 -5.16
N ASP A 37 7.65 2.08 -5.86
CA ASP A 37 8.18 3.32 -6.41
C ASP A 37 8.73 4.21 -5.28
N LYS A 38 9.78 4.97 -5.60
CA LYS A 38 10.40 5.93 -4.69
C LYS A 38 9.41 6.96 -4.13
N TYR A 39 8.34 7.25 -4.87
CA TYR A 39 7.27 8.15 -4.46
C TYR A 39 6.64 7.75 -3.12
N PHE A 40 6.57 6.45 -2.81
CA PHE A 40 5.95 5.94 -1.59
C PHE A 40 6.93 5.61 -0.47
N GLN A 41 8.23 5.77 -0.70
CA GLN A 41 9.24 5.33 0.27
C GLN A 41 9.20 6.17 1.55
N ASP A 42 9.12 7.50 1.43
CA ASP A 42 9.02 8.38 2.60
C ASP A 42 7.75 8.10 3.42
N VAL A 43 6.65 7.79 2.72
CA VAL A 43 5.36 7.44 3.34
C VAL A 43 5.44 6.09 4.06
N LEU A 44 6.08 5.11 3.45
CA LEU A 44 6.31 3.80 4.03
C LEU A 44 7.22 3.88 5.25
N ASP A 45 8.34 4.59 5.14
CA ASP A 45 9.32 4.77 6.21
C ASP A 45 8.67 5.47 7.42
N GLN A 46 7.91 6.55 7.18
CA GLN A 46 7.16 7.23 8.24
C GLN A 46 6.18 6.27 8.92
N TRP A 47 5.39 5.53 8.15
CA TRP A 47 4.43 4.59 8.73
C TRP A 47 5.11 3.46 9.52
N LEU A 48 6.26 2.96 9.06
CA LEU A 48 7.05 1.96 9.77
C LEU A 48 7.64 2.51 11.08
N GLU A 49 7.89 3.82 11.17
CA GLU A 49 8.37 4.49 12.38
C GLU A 49 7.26 4.76 13.40
N ASP A 50 6.16 5.38 12.98
CA ASP A 50 5.16 5.93 13.93
C ASP A 50 3.69 5.63 13.57
N ARG A 51 3.46 4.84 12.52
CA ARG A 51 2.12 4.49 12.00
C ARG A 51 1.31 5.67 11.47
N THR A 52 1.95 6.80 11.20
CA THR A 52 1.29 7.95 10.57
C THR A 52 0.92 7.62 9.12
N ILE A 53 -0.31 8.01 8.74
CA ILE A 53 -0.84 7.88 7.39
C ILE A 53 -1.03 9.30 6.84
N PRO A 54 -0.51 9.64 5.65
CA PRO A 54 -0.72 10.97 5.07
C PRO A 54 -2.17 11.15 4.66
N GLU A 55 -2.80 12.26 5.06
CA GLU A 55 -4.21 12.53 4.75
C GLU A 55 -4.45 12.87 3.26
N ASP A 56 -3.42 13.34 2.57
CA ASP A 56 -3.43 13.83 1.20
C ASP A 56 -2.73 12.88 0.19
N LEU A 57 -2.48 11.63 0.60
CA LEU A 57 -1.86 10.65 -0.29
C LEU A 57 -2.81 10.29 -1.44
N GLU A 58 -2.42 10.69 -2.65
CA GLU A 58 -3.20 10.49 -3.87
C GLU A 58 -2.29 10.18 -5.06
N VAL A 59 -2.81 9.36 -5.99
CA VAL A 59 -2.22 9.15 -7.31
C VAL A 59 -3.32 9.12 -8.37
N LYS A 60 -3.22 9.97 -9.39
CA LYS A 60 -4.16 10.03 -10.54
C LYS A 60 -5.63 10.07 -10.07
N GLU A 61 -5.96 11.01 -9.20
CA GLU A 61 -7.31 11.21 -8.64
C GLU A 61 -7.82 10.07 -7.73
N VAL A 62 -7.01 9.03 -7.51
CA VAL A 62 -7.31 7.96 -6.55
C VAL A 62 -6.58 8.25 -5.25
N SER A 63 -7.33 8.61 -4.22
CA SER A 63 -6.80 8.84 -2.88
C SER A 63 -6.66 7.55 -2.09
N TYR A 64 -5.78 7.57 -1.08
CA TYR A 64 -5.65 6.51 -0.09
C TYR A 64 -7.01 6.14 0.51
N LYS A 65 -7.82 7.14 0.90
CA LYS A 65 -9.16 6.95 1.49
C LYS A 65 -10.11 6.23 0.56
N ILE A 66 -10.11 6.57 -0.74
CA ILE A 66 -10.96 5.89 -1.73
C ILE A 66 -10.67 4.39 -1.75
N ILE A 67 -9.40 3.99 -1.71
CA ILE A 67 -9.01 2.58 -1.70
C ILE A 67 -9.35 1.92 -0.37
N GLU A 68 -8.97 2.54 0.75
CA GLU A 68 -9.17 1.99 2.09
C GLU A 68 -10.66 1.72 2.36
N GLU A 69 -11.53 2.70 2.09
CA GLU A 69 -12.97 2.61 2.37
C GLU A 69 -13.69 1.62 1.43
N ASN A 70 -13.30 1.54 0.16
CA ASN A 70 -13.99 0.69 -0.81
C ASN A 70 -13.45 -0.74 -0.87
N LEU A 71 -12.18 -0.96 -0.54
CA LEU A 71 -11.52 -2.26 -0.69
C LEU A 71 -11.22 -2.92 0.65
N ASN A 72 -11.45 -2.23 1.77
CA ASN A 72 -11.21 -2.71 3.14
C ASN A 72 -9.80 -3.28 3.31
N THR A 73 -8.80 -2.55 2.79
CA THR A 73 -7.40 -2.91 2.84
C THR A 73 -6.69 -2.23 4.00
N ASP A 74 -5.71 -2.90 4.59
CA ASP A 74 -4.77 -2.24 5.51
C ASP A 74 -3.85 -1.25 4.76
N PHE A 75 -3.07 -0.47 5.53
CA PHE A 75 -2.15 0.53 4.99
C PHE A 75 -1.22 -0.02 3.89
N ILE A 76 -0.62 -1.19 4.11
CA ILE A 76 0.33 -1.79 3.17
C ILE A 76 -0.38 -2.25 1.90
N GLY A 77 -1.55 -2.86 2.04
CA GLY A 77 -2.42 -3.20 0.93
C GLY A 77 -2.83 -1.98 0.09
N THR A 78 -3.20 -0.88 0.75
CA THR A 78 -3.56 0.37 0.07
C THR A 78 -2.36 0.98 -0.65
N LEU A 79 -1.19 1.02 -0.01
CA LEU A 79 0.03 1.60 -0.57
C LEU A 79 0.48 0.82 -1.83
N LEU A 80 0.43 -0.51 -1.80
CA LEU A 80 0.70 -1.34 -2.98
C LEU A 80 -0.30 -1.12 -4.12
N ARG A 81 -1.55 -0.79 -3.81
CA ARG A 81 -2.58 -0.47 -4.81
C ARG A 81 -2.29 0.86 -5.50
N LEU A 82 -1.96 1.89 -4.71
CA LEU A 82 -1.54 3.21 -5.23
C LEU A 82 -0.27 3.09 -6.08
N ASP A 83 0.67 2.25 -5.66
CA ASP A 83 1.87 1.95 -6.45
C ASP A 83 1.55 1.27 -7.79
N SER A 84 0.61 0.33 -7.80
CA SER A 84 0.11 -0.27 -9.04
C SER A 84 -0.54 0.76 -9.97
N ILE A 85 -1.35 1.67 -9.43
CA ILE A 85 -2.00 2.77 -10.17
C ILE A 85 -0.95 3.71 -10.77
N LEU A 86 0.11 4.03 -10.02
CA LEU A 86 1.19 4.88 -10.50
C LEU A 86 1.86 4.24 -11.73
N ARG A 87 2.21 2.95 -11.62
CA ARG A 87 3.02 2.22 -12.62
C ARG A 87 2.23 1.72 -13.83
N THR A 88 0.93 1.46 -13.70
CA THR A 88 0.13 0.78 -14.73
C THR A 88 -0.96 1.70 -15.25
N PRO A 89 -0.91 2.10 -16.54
CA PRO A 89 -2.00 2.85 -17.18
C PRO A 89 -3.32 2.07 -17.15
N GLY A 90 -4.45 2.75 -16.96
CA GLY A 90 -5.78 2.12 -16.96
C GLY A 90 -6.27 1.65 -15.58
N ILE A 91 -5.37 1.38 -14.62
CA ILE A 91 -5.77 0.84 -13.31
C ILE A 91 -6.55 1.86 -12.47
N ALA A 92 -6.24 3.16 -12.59
CA ALA A 92 -7.00 4.20 -11.89
C ALA A 92 -8.44 4.23 -12.40
N GLU A 93 -8.59 4.31 -13.73
CA GLU A 93 -9.88 4.39 -14.40
C GLU A 93 -10.73 3.14 -14.12
N ASP A 94 -10.14 1.95 -14.24
CA ASP A 94 -10.81 0.67 -13.95
C ASP A 94 -11.26 0.57 -12.49
N LEU A 95 -10.48 1.10 -11.54
CA LEU A 95 -10.84 1.09 -10.13
C LEU A 95 -12.03 2.03 -9.85
N LEU A 96 -11.95 3.26 -10.33
CA LEU A 96 -13.01 4.26 -10.13
C LEU A 96 -14.33 3.78 -10.77
N GLU A 97 -14.28 3.21 -11.98
CA GLU A 97 -15.46 2.67 -12.65
C GLU A 97 -16.10 1.50 -11.84
N GLN A 98 -15.29 0.66 -11.20
CA GLN A 98 -15.80 -0.42 -10.36
C GLN A 98 -16.43 0.08 -9.06
N ILE A 99 -15.86 1.14 -8.46
CA ILE A 99 -16.42 1.81 -7.28
C ILE A 99 -17.76 2.46 -7.61
N GLU A 100 -17.85 3.21 -8.72
CA GLU A 100 -19.10 3.83 -9.17
C GLU A 100 -20.21 2.80 -9.43
N ARG A 101 -19.84 1.60 -9.90
CA ARG A 101 -20.75 0.48 -10.13
C ARG A 101 -21.12 -0.30 -8.86
N GLY A 102 -20.59 0.07 -7.69
CA GLY A 102 -20.88 -0.58 -6.41
C GLY A 102 -20.35 -2.02 -6.33
N ARG A 103 -19.31 -2.38 -7.10
CA ARG A 103 -18.83 -3.78 -7.20
C ARG A 103 -18.03 -4.27 -6.01
N PHE A 104 -17.75 -3.41 -5.04
CA PHE A 104 -16.97 -3.73 -3.84
C PHE A 104 -17.80 -3.69 -2.54
N GLN A 105 -19.12 -3.48 -2.62
CA GLN A 105 -20.05 -3.46 -1.48
C GLN A 105 -20.75 -4.80 -1.24
#